data_AF-A0A6B3LYE9-F1
#
_entry.id   AF-A0A6B3LYE9-F1
#
_cell.length_a   1.000
_cell.length_b   1.000
_cell.length_c   1.000
_cell.angle_alpha   90.00
_cell.angle_beta   90.00
_cell.angle_gamma   90.00
#
_symmetry.space_group_name_H-M   'P 1'
#
loop_
_entity.id
_entity.type
_entity.pdbx_description
1 polymer ?
#
loop_
_entity_poly.entity_id
_entity_poly.type
_entity_poly.pdbx_seq_one_letter_code
_entity_poly.pdbx_strand_id
1 'polypeptide(L)'
;MKNRYLSFLAICLSIIGFTSCVEENPNPAEGTPNPQASIYVVREAYHEKDLDLGPGPLFGAHQIQGVVVSNTGGNNWPAGQVAIQDTWRGMKRGIILDLGEQAANYAVGDQLMIDVRGSKVTRKDGVLHIVGLKSQNIEKQQTGLPVVPTTVAIGELINNFSKYESTLVMVTGDMDPLPATGETYAGSKQIGDGSGTTVTLFTDANASFASRRLPASASFIGVPTIVDGKPVLRMRNVADAVNASGPIYAGFPETFEQPYWEDKKSYNMADNNRNLATGNWTLYQSILEQTAGRDVIVSGKQAVRFQRNIKDSALLQMNFDLPNGASKVTVWYGRYYTDDPSKWALEYSQDQGATWKQIGDVVTDATRDHKMATFLMDISGPVRFRINKLSETQTNGRLGIDDFAVYQN
;
A
#
# COMPACT_ATOMS: atom_id res chain seq x y z
N MET A 1 68.21 30.47 -65.91
CA MET A 1 66.94 29.83 -65.50
C MET A 1 67.11 29.06 -64.16
N LYS A 2 67.55 29.72 -63.07
CA LYS A 2 67.66 29.09 -61.74
C LYS A 2 66.97 29.86 -60.60
N ASN A 3 66.61 31.13 -60.80
CA ASN A 3 66.01 31.96 -59.74
C ASN A 3 64.48 32.13 -59.83
N ARG A 4 63.79 31.47 -60.79
CA ARG A 4 62.31 31.53 -60.90
C ARG A 4 61.58 30.36 -60.25
N TYR A 5 62.27 29.24 -60.04
CA TYR A 5 61.69 28.06 -59.39
C TYR A 5 61.79 28.10 -57.86
N LEU A 6 62.76 28.82 -57.31
CA LEU A 6 62.92 28.96 -55.85
C LEU A 6 61.81 29.81 -55.22
N SER A 7 61.34 30.84 -55.92
CA SER A 7 60.23 31.69 -55.45
C SER A 7 58.87 30.98 -55.51
N PHE A 8 58.67 30.07 -56.47
CA PHE A 8 57.45 29.26 -56.55
C PHE A 8 57.40 28.16 -55.48
N LEU A 9 58.55 27.55 -55.16
CA LEU A 9 58.65 26.55 -54.10
C LEU A 9 58.44 27.16 -52.70
N ALA A 10 58.91 28.39 -52.49
CA ALA A 10 58.71 29.13 -51.23
C ALA A 10 57.24 29.54 -50.99
N ILE A 11 56.47 29.80 -52.06
CA ILE A 11 55.04 30.13 -51.96
C ILE A 11 54.19 28.86 -51.79
N CYS A 12 54.60 27.72 -52.37
CA CYS A 12 53.91 26.44 -52.12
C CYS A 12 54.18 25.87 -50.72
N LEU A 13 55.36 26.11 -50.12
CA LEU A 13 55.63 25.68 -48.73
C LEU A 13 54.93 26.54 -47.67
N SER A 14 54.62 27.81 -47.97
CA SER A 14 53.89 28.67 -47.02
C SER A 14 52.38 28.40 -46.97
N ILE A 15 51.82 27.69 -47.97
CA ILE A 15 50.40 27.30 -48.01
C ILE A 15 50.14 25.99 -47.25
N ILE A 16 51.17 25.15 -47.02
CA ILE A 16 51.03 23.88 -46.28
C ILE A 16 51.18 24.09 -44.75
N GLY A 17 51.60 25.27 -44.31
CA GLY A 17 51.75 25.62 -42.88
C GLY A 17 50.45 25.95 -42.13
N PHE A 18 49.29 25.94 -42.80
CA PHE A 18 47.99 26.22 -42.19
C PHE A 18 47.03 25.02 -42.20
N THR A 19 47.54 23.79 -42.24
CA THR A 19 46.80 22.65 -41.67
C THR A 19 47.06 22.64 -40.16
N SER A 20 46.67 23.73 -39.50
CA SER A 20 46.24 23.62 -38.11
C SER A 20 45.15 22.57 -38.12
N CYS A 21 45.27 21.54 -37.27
CA CYS A 21 44.10 20.82 -36.83
C CYS A 21 43.00 21.87 -36.62
N VAL A 22 41.84 21.66 -37.23
CA VAL A 22 40.63 22.09 -36.53
C VAL A 22 40.67 21.22 -35.28
N GLU A 23 41.32 21.71 -34.22
CA GLU A 23 40.84 21.38 -32.90
C GLU A 23 39.39 21.86 -32.97
N GLU A 24 38.48 20.90 -33.15
CA GLU A 24 37.19 21.05 -32.49
C GLU A 24 37.58 21.54 -31.10
N ASN A 25 37.16 22.75 -30.78
CA ASN A 25 37.36 23.31 -29.46
C ASN A 25 36.10 22.81 -28.74
N PRO A 26 36.06 21.56 -28.21
CA PRO A 26 34.91 21.13 -27.45
C PRO A 26 34.87 22.12 -26.31
N ASN A 27 33.88 23.00 -26.35
CA ASN A 27 33.65 23.96 -25.31
C ASN A 27 33.53 23.13 -24.03
N PRO A 28 34.52 23.12 -23.11
CA PRO A 28 34.49 22.18 -21.99
C PRO A 28 33.35 22.49 -21.02
N ALA A 29 32.66 23.63 -21.23
CA ALA A 29 31.44 24.03 -20.55
C ALA A 29 30.17 23.37 -21.14
N GLU A 30 30.22 22.80 -22.34
CA GLU A 30 29.16 21.95 -22.90
C GLU A 30 29.29 20.55 -22.30
N GLY A 31 29.00 20.43 -21.01
CA GLY A 31 28.93 19.11 -20.37
C GLY A 31 28.01 18.19 -21.17
N THR A 32 28.37 16.91 -21.30
CA THR A 32 27.52 15.93 -21.98
C THR A 32 26.19 15.82 -21.25
N PRO A 33 25.04 16.06 -21.91
CA PRO A 33 23.74 15.89 -21.29
C PRO A 33 23.58 14.50 -20.70
N ASN A 34 22.92 14.40 -19.55
CA ASN A 34 22.60 13.10 -18.96
C ASN A 34 21.77 12.29 -19.98
N PRO A 35 22.22 11.09 -20.41
CA PRO A 35 21.48 10.30 -21.38
C PRO A 35 20.13 9.81 -20.84
N GLN A 36 19.90 9.87 -19.53
CA GLN A 36 18.69 9.40 -18.88
C GLN A 36 17.73 10.53 -18.50
N ALA A 37 16.48 10.40 -18.92
CA ALA A 37 15.33 11.18 -18.46
C ALA A 37 14.52 10.39 -17.43
N SER A 38 13.90 11.10 -16.48
CA SER A 38 12.88 10.51 -15.61
C SER A 38 11.56 10.34 -16.37
N ILE A 39 10.71 9.43 -15.90
CA ILE A 39 9.34 9.29 -16.44
C ILE A 39 8.55 10.57 -16.22
N TYR A 40 8.84 11.32 -15.15
CA TYR A 40 8.32 12.69 -14.97
C TYR A 40 8.60 13.57 -16.19
N VAL A 41 9.85 13.64 -16.65
CA VAL A 41 10.23 14.46 -17.83
C VAL A 41 9.52 13.98 -19.10
N VAL A 42 9.40 12.66 -19.32
CA VAL A 42 8.65 12.11 -20.46
C VAL A 42 7.19 12.56 -20.45
N ARG A 43 6.55 12.51 -19.28
CA ARG A 43 5.14 12.90 -19.12
C ARG A 43 4.94 14.40 -19.32
N GLU A 44 5.82 15.24 -18.78
CA GLU A 44 5.74 16.69 -18.95
C GLU A 44 5.99 17.13 -20.41
N ALA A 45 6.77 16.37 -21.18
CA ALA A 45 6.98 16.64 -22.60
C ALA A 45 5.73 16.34 -23.46
N TYR A 46 4.80 15.52 -22.97
CA TYR A 46 3.57 15.18 -23.69
C TYR A 46 2.51 16.27 -23.51
N HIS A 47 1.96 16.75 -24.63
CA HIS A 47 0.95 17.82 -24.67
C HIS A 47 -0.28 17.42 -25.49
N GLU A 48 -0.90 16.28 -25.14
CA GLU A 48 -2.12 15.75 -25.78
C GLU A 48 -2.00 15.51 -27.30
N LYS A 49 -0.77 15.24 -27.76
CA LYS A 49 -0.44 14.85 -29.13
C LYS A 49 0.73 13.89 -29.10
N ASP A 50 0.66 12.86 -29.94
CA ASP A 50 1.74 11.89 -30.12
C ASP A 50 3.09 12.58 -30.30
N LEU A 51 4.07 12.13 -29.54
CA LEU A 51 5.41 12.71 -29.47
C LEU A 51 6.47 11.64 -29.69
N ASP A 52 7.30 11.83 -30.71
CA ASP A 52 8.51 11.02 -30.91
C ASP A 52 9.49 11.26 -29.76
N LEU A 53 9.92 10.19 -29.09
CA LEU A 53 10.85 10.28 -27.97
C LEU A 53 12.31 10.30 -28.44
N GLY A 54 13.15 11.07 -27.74
CA GLY A 54 14.57 11.18 -28.01
C GLY A 54 15.19 12.49 -27.51
N PRO A 55 16.44 12.79 -27.92
CA PRO A 55 17.21 13.92 -27.39
C PRO A 55 16.55 15.29 -27.54
N GLY A 56 15.73 15.53 -28.57
CA GLY A 56 15.03 16.80 -28.76
C GLY A 56 14.07 17.11 -27.60
N PRO A 57 12.95 16.37 -27.46
CA PRO A 57 11.97 16.62 -26.41
C PRO A 57 12.43 16.24 -25.00
N LEU A 58 13.49 15.45 -24.87
CA LEU A 58 14.02 15.01 -23.57
C LEU A 58 15.33 15.72 -23.17
N PHE A 59 15.60 16.91 -23.73
CA PHE A 59 16.73 17.78 -23.34
C PHE A 59 18.10 17.10 -23.38
N GLY A 60 18.36 16.34 -24.44
CA GLY A 60 19.60 15.58 -24.66
C GLY A 60 19.51 14.11 -24.23
N ALA A 61 18.52 13.73 -23.42
CA ALA A 61 18.34 12.35 -22.99
C ALA A 61 17.71 11.47 -24.08
N HIS A 62 18.05 10.18 -24.06
CA HIS A 62 17.49 9.18 -24.97
C HIS A 62 17.20 7.83 -24.27
N GLN A 63 17.41 7.77 -22.96
CA GLN A 63 17.09 6.62 -22.13
C GLN A 63 16.11 7.02 -21.03
N ILE A 64 15.33 6.05 -20.58
CA ILE A 64 14.55 6.13 -19.35
C ILE A 64 14.82 4.91 -18.49
N GLN A 65 14.58 5.03 -17.19
CA GLN A 65 14.64 3.90 -16.27
C GLN A 65 13.35 3.83 -15.46
N GLY A 66 12.88 2.62 -15.19
CA GLY A 66 11.77 2.39 -14.27
C GLY A 66 11.77 0.97 -13.74
N VAL A 67 11.06 0.77 -12.64
CA VAL A 67 10.82 -0.54 -12.05
C VAL A 67 9.43 -1.01 -12.45
N VAL A 68 9.32 -2.26 -12.88
CA VAL A 68 8.06 -2.89 -13.27
C VAL A 68 7.13 -3.03 -12.06
N VAL A 69 5.90 -2.56 -12.23
CA VAL A 69 4.87 -2.61 -11.19
C VAL A 69 3.64 -3.43 -11.58
N SER A 70 3.38 -3.63 -12.88
CA SER A 70 2.32 -4.55 -13.35
C SER A 70 2.75 -6.02 -13.27
N ASN A 71 1.78 -6.92 -13.14
CA ASN A 71 2.01 -8.37 -13.17
C ASN A 71 1.28 -9.01 -14.35
N THR A 72 2.04 -9.61 -15.26
CA THR A 72 1.50 -10.35 -16.42
C THR A 72 1.06 -11.77 -16.04
N GLY A 73 1.61 -12.37 -14.98
CA GLY A 73 1.28 -13.74 -14.57
C GLY A 73 -0.06 -13.89 -13.83
N GLY A 74 -0.65 -12.79 -13.36
CA GLY A 74 -1.93 -12.82 -12.63
C GLY A 74 -3.17 -12.87 -13.52
N ASN A 75 -3.01 -12.69 -14.85
CA ASN A 75 -4.06 -12.50 -15.85
C ASN A 75 -5.05 -11.36 -15.55
N ASN A 76 -4.72 -10.48 -14.60
CA ASN A 76 -5.50 -9.28 -14.32
C ASN A 76 -4.90 -8.02 -14.95
N TRP A 77 -3.72 -8.08 -15.57
CA TRP A 77 -3.17 -6.96 -16.34
C TRP A 77 -3.29 -7.27 -17.84
N PRO A 78 -3.56 -6.27 -18.71
CA PRO A 78 -3.67 -6.50 -20.15
C PRO A 78 -2.41 -7.17 -20.72
N ALA A 79 -2.62 -8.20 -21.56
CA ALA A 79 -1.53 -8.86 -22.26
C ALA A 79 -0.81 -7.87 -23.19
N GLY A 80 0.51 -8.01 -23.28
CA GLY A 80 1.34 -7.17 -24.13
C GLY A 80 1.73 -5.82 -23.57
N GLN A 81 1.34 -5.52 -22.33
CA GLN A 81 1.61 -4.26 -21.66
C GLN A 81 2.40 -4.47 -20.37
N VAL A 82 3.28 -3.51 -20.06
CA VAL A 82 4.01 -3.46 -18.78
C VAL A 82 3.95 -2.04 -18.22
N ALA A 83 3.42 -1.85 -17.02
CA ALA A 83 3.53 -0.60 -16.30
C ALA A 83 4.87 -0.54 -15.56
N ILE A 84 5.62 0.54 -15.76
CA ILE A 84 6.83 0.86 -15.00
C ILE A 84 6.63 2.17 -14.24
N GLN A 85 7.34 2.33 -13.13
CA GLN A 85 7.40 3.58 -12.40
C GLN A 85 8.84 3.97 -12.03
N ASP A 86 9.07 5.26 -11.87
CA ASP A 86 10.31 5.81 -11.31
C ASP A 86 9.99 6.79 -10.18
N THR A 87 11.04 7.27 -9.49
CA THR A 87 10.91 8.33 -8.49
C THR A 87 11.92 9.41 -8.80
N TRP A 88 11.43 10.63 -9.04
CA TRP A 88 12.27 11.79 -9.30
C TRP A 88 11.87 12.94 -8.38
N ARG A 89 12.83 13.46 -7.59
CA ARG A 89 12.60 14.53 -6.60
C ARG A 89 11.41 14.25 -5.67
N GLY A 90 11.29 13.00 -5.21
CA GLY A 90 10.21 12.53 -4.33
C GLY A 90 8.87 12.29 -5.03
N MET A 91 8.75 12.58 -6.32
CA MET A 91 7.53 12.32 -7.10
C MET A 91 7.63 10.97 -7.80
N LYS A 92 6.67 10.08 -7.55
CA LYS A 92 6.51 8.86 -8.34
C LYS A 92 5.71 9.14 -9.61
N ARG A 93 6.19 8.64 -10.74
CA ARG A 93 5.48 8.71 -12.02
C ARG A 93 5.54 7.37 -12.72
N GLY A 94 4.45 7.03 -13.40
CA GLY A 94 4.30 5.77 -14.11
C GLY A 94 4.05 6.00 -15.59
N ILE A 95 4.35 4.98 -16.39
CA ILE A 95 4.01 4.91 -17.81
C ILE A 95 3.83 3.45 -18.23
N ILE A 96 2.94 3.20 -19.18
CA ILE A 96 2.77 1.86 -19.76
C ILE A 96 3.70 1.70 -20.96
N LEU A 97 4.31 0.53 -21.09
CA LEU A 97 5.09 0.10 -22.24
C LEU A 97 4.26 -0.90 -23.05
N ASP A 98 4.00 -0.59 -24.32
CA ASP A 98 3.37 -1.52 -25.26
C ASP A 98 4.46 -2.40 -25.90
N LEU A 99 4.62 -3.62 -25.39
CA LEU A 99 5.72 -4.55 -25.73
C LEU A 99 5.27 -5.79 -26.52
N GLY A 100 3.96 -5.99 -26.69
CA GLY A 100 3.43 -7.22 -27.28
C GLY A 100 3.90 -8.46 -26.49
N GLU A 101 4.14 -9.58 -27.16
CA GLU A 101 4.54 -10.84 -26.50
C GLU A 101 5.76 -10.70 -25.57
N GLN A 102 6.64 -9.72 -25.81
CA GLN A 102 7.82 -9.47 -24.99
C GLN A 102 7.49 -8.99 -23.58
N ALA A 103 6.26 -8.50 -23.34
CA ALA A 103 5.80 -8.12 -22.00
C ALA A 103 5.93 -9.26 -20.98
N ALA A 104 5.78 -10.52 -21.42
CA ALA A 104 5.88 -11.69 -20.55
C ALA A 104 7.29 -11.91 -19.95
N ASN A 105 8.33 -11.24 -20.49
CA ASN A 105 9.72 -11.37 -20.03
C ASN A 105 10.06 -10.47 -18.83
N TYR A 106 9.12 -9.63 -18.39
CA TYR A 106 9.34 -8.62 -17.36
C TYR A 106 8.41 -8.86 -16.17
N ALA A 107 9.00 -9.13 -15.01
CA ALA A 107 8.29 -9.39 -13.77
C ALA A 107 8.28 -8.17 -12.85
N VAL A 108 7.35 -8.12 -11.90
CA VAL A 108 7.29 -7.09 -10.86
C VAL A 108 8.65 -6.99 -10.14
N GLY A 109 9.17 -5.78 -10.00
CA GLY A 109 10.47 -5.53 -9.37
C GLY A 109 11.66 -5.61 -10.33
N ASP A 110 11.46 -5.92 -11.60
CA ASP A 110 12.51 -5.79 -12.61
C ASP A 110 12.76 -4.30 -12.90
N GLN A 111 14.02 -3.88 -12.83
CA GLN A 111 14.45 -2.55 -13.24
C GLN A 111 14.87 -2.58 -14.70
N LEU A 112 14.23 -1.75 -15.52
CA LEU A 112 14.47 -1.66 -16.95
C LEU A 112 15.18 -0.35 -17.27
N MET A 113 16.28 -0.43 -18.02
CA MET A 113 16.84 0.70 -18.76
C MET A 113 16.37 0.59 -20.20
N ILE A 114 15.75 1.66 -20.72
CA ILE A 114 15.06 1.62 -22.01
C ILE A 114 15.57 2.75 -22.88
N ASP A 115 16.12 2.40 -24.04
CA ASP A 115 16.39 3.37 -25.09
C ASP A 115 15.11 3.70 -25.87
N VAL A 116 14.66 4.94 -25.77
CA VAL A 116 13.37 5.40 -26.31
C VAL A 116 13.48 5.92 -27.74
N ARG A 117 14.65 5.86 -28.38
CA ARG A 117 14.81 6.36 -29.75
C ARG A 117 14.00 5.52 -30.74
N GLY A 118 13.22 6.21 -31.57
CA GLY A 118 12.30 5.59 -32.53
C GLY A 118 11.00 5.07 -31.90
N SER A 119 10.78 5.33 -30.62
CA SER A 119 9.51 5.11 -29.93
C SER A 119 8.73 6.42 -29.79
N LYS A 120 7.44 6.31 -29.44
CA LYS A 120 6.56 7.46 -29.23
C LYS A 120 5.87 7.36 -27.89
N VAL A 121 5.63 8.49 -27.24
CA VAL A 121 4.63 8.59 -26.17
C VAL A 121 3.30 9.03 -26.78
N THR A 122 2.22 8.34 -26.41
CA THR A 122 0.86 8.57 -26.88
C THR A 122 -0.14 8.36 -25.74
N ARG A 123 -1.34 8.94 -25.84
CA ARG A 123 -2.46 8.65 -24.94
C ARG A 123 -3.33 7.59 -25.59
N LYS A 124 -3.37 6.42 -24.98
CA LYS A 124 -4.16 5.26 -25.42
C LYS A 124 -5.03 4.81 -24.27
N ASP A 125 -6.31 4.55 -24.56
CA ASP A 125 -7.31 4.16 -23.57
C ASP A 125 -7.38 5.12 -22.37
N GLY A 126 -7.03 6.40 -22.58
CA GLY A 126 -7.05 7.45 -21.57
C GLY A 126 -5.78 7.61 -20.72
N VAL A 127 -4.79 6.72 -20.81
CA VAL A 127 -3.52 6.80 -20.06
C VAL A 127 -2.31 6.90 -21.00
N LEU A 128 -1.13 7.25 -20.48
CA LEU A 128 0.09 7.39 -21.28
C LEU A 128 0.80 6.06 -21.53
N HIS A 129 1.09 5.80 -22.81
CA HIS A 129 1.82 4.63 -23.30
C HIS A 129 3.06 5.06 -24.06
N ILE A 130 4.14 4.27 -23.96
CA ILE A 130 5.23 4.27 -24.92
C ILE A 130 5.01 3.14 -25.92
N VAL A 131 4.95 3.47 -27.20
CA VAL A 131 4.73 2.55 -28.32
C VAL A 131 5.93 2.52 -29.27
N GLY A 132 6.09 1.42 -29.99
CA GLY A 132 7.18 1.27 -30.98
C GLY A 132 8.55 0.93 -30.38
N LEU A 133 8.59 0.52 -29.11
CA LEU A 133 9.81 0.02 -28.47
C LEU A 133 10.25 -1.30 -29.12
N LYS A 134 11.55 -1.43 -29.34
CA LYS A 134 12.18 -2.66 -29.83
C LYS A 134 12.78 -3.41 -28.66
N SER A 135 12.70 -4.75 -28.64
CA SER A 135 13.17 -5.56 -27.51
C SER A 135 14.66 -5.37 -27.22
N GLN A 136 15.50 -5.19 -28.25
CA GLN A 136 16.94 -4.92 -28.08
C GLN A 136 17.25 -3.57 -27.40
N ASN A 137 16.28 -2.67 -27.31
CA ASN A 137 16.44 -1.38 -26.65
C ASN A 137 16.08 -1.45 -25.15
N ILE A 138 15.66 -2.61 -24.65
CA ILE A 138 15.25 -2.79 -23.26
C ILE A 138 16.26 -3.71 -22.58
N GLU A 139 16.96 -3.17 -21.59
CA GLU A 139 17.93 -3.90 -20.80
C GLU A 139 17.41 -4.06 -19.37
N LYS A 140 17.40 -5.30 -18.89
CA LYS A 140 17.08 -5.61 -17.50
C LYS A 140 18.33 -5.43 -16.64
N GLN A 141 18.36 -4.37 -15.83
CA GLN A 141 19.51 -4.00 -15.00
C GLN A 141 19.54 -4.77 -13.67
N GLN A 142 18.37 -4.93 -13.05
CA GLN A 142 18.21 -5.61 -11.77
C GLN A 142 16.85 -6.32 -11.71
N THR A 143 16.75 -7.36 -10.88
CA THR A 143 15.52 -8.15 -10.67
C THR A 143 15.16 -8.16 -9.19
N GLY A 144 13.87 -8.36 -8.88
CA GLY A 144 13.41 -8.57 -7.50
C GLY A 144 13.53 -7.36 -6.58
N LEU A 145 13.56 -6.13 -7.13
CA LEU A 145 13.56 -4.93 -6.29
C LEU A 145 12.23 -4.81 -5.53
N PRO A 146 12.27 -4.41 -4.24
CA PRO A 146 11.05 -4.15 -3.49
C PRO A 146 10.33 -2.93 -4.08
N VAL A 147 9.06 -3.10 -4.43
CA VAL A 147 8.20 -2.00 -4.91
C VAL A 147 7.24 -1.62 -3.80
N VAL A 148 7.47 -0.46 -3.17
CA VAL A 148 6.59 0.07 -2.11
C VAL A 148 5.46 0.89 -2.74
N PRO A 149 4.17 0.54 -2.51
CA PRO A 149 3.05 1.32 -3.01
C PRO A 149 2.97 2.69 -2.33
N THR A 150 2.42 3.68 -3.02
CA THR A 150 2.05 4.96 -2.40
C THR A 150 0.64 4.85 -1.82
N THR A 151 0.48 5.11 -0.51
CA THR A 151 -0.86 5.19 0.10
C THR A 151 -1.58 6.44 -0.37
N VAL A 152 -2.80 6.29 -0.88
CA VAL A 152 -3.60 7.40 -1.42
C VAL A 152 -5.05 7.28 -0.93
N ALA A 153 -5.69 8.39 -0.57
CA ALA A 153 -7.12 8.43 -0.31
C ALA A 153 -7.90 8.31 -1.63
N ILE A 154 -9.11 7.74 -1.62
CA ILE A 154 -9.85 7.45 -2.86
C ILE A 154 -10.20 8.76 -3.59
N GLY A 155 -10.66 9.78 -2.86
CA GLY A 155 -10.93 11.09 -3.43
C GLY A 155 -9.69 11.74 -4.08
N GLU A 156 -8.50 11.60 -3.50
CA GLU A 156 -7.26 12.12 -4.07
C GLU A 156 -6.86 11.36 -5.34
N LEU A 157 -6.99 10.03 -5.34
CA LEU A 157 -6.72 9.21 -6.51
C LEU A 157 -7.59 9.61 -7.70
N ILE A 158 -8.89 9.83 -7.48
CA ILE A 158 -9.84 10.22 -8.54
C ILE A 158 -9.59 11.65 -9.00
N ASN A 159 -9.48 12.61 -8.08
CA ASN A 159 -9.33 14.03 -8.41
C ASN A 159 -7.98 14.36 -9.07
N ASN A 160 -6.95 13.55 -8.81
CA ASN A 160 -5.59 13.75 -9.32
C ASN A 160 -5.07 12.52 -10.08
N PHE A 161 -5.94 11.80 -10.79
CA PHE A 161 -5.63 10.52 -11.44
C PHE A 161 -4.36 10.53 -12.31
N SER A 162 -4.12 11.61 -13.06
CA SER A 162 -2.93 11.76 -13.92
C SER A 162 -1.60 11.75 -13.15
N LYS A 163 -1.61 11.99 -11.83
CA LYS A 163 -0.41 11.85 -10.99
C LYS A 163 -0.08 10.39 -10.66
N TYR A 164 -1.10 9.53 -10.65
CA TYR A 164 -1.03 8.17 -10.14
C TYR A 164 -1.18 7.09 -11.22
N GLU A 165 -1.66 7.44 -12.42
CA GLU A 165 -1.79 6.47 -13.52
C GLU A 165 -0.47 5.70 -13.72
N SER A 166 -0.59 4.39 -13.93
CA SER A 166 0.55 3.49 -14.16
C SER A 166 1.57 3.38 -13.01
N THR A 167 1.26 3.92 -11.82
CA THR A 167 2.08 3.72 -10.60
C THR A 167 1.48 2.66 -9.70
N LEU A 168 2.24 2.15 -8.73
CA LEU A 168 1.71 1.28 -7.68
C LEU A 168 1.16 2.12 -6.53
N VAL A 169 -0.14 2.02 -6.28
CA VAL A 169 -0.82 2.69 -5.17
C VAL A 169 -1.47 1.69 -4.22
N MET A 170 -1.74 2.13 -2.99
CA MET A 170 -2.56 1.43 -2.02
C MET A 170 -3.71 2.33 -1.60
N VAL A 171 -4.94 1.83 -1.72
CA VAL A 171 -6.16 2.50 -1.23
C VAL A 171 -6.80 1.60 -0.19
N THR A 172 -7.27 2.16 0.93
CA THR A 172 -8.02 1.39 1.93
C THR A 172 -9.47 1.78 1.84
N GLY A 173 -10.34 0.78 1.76
CA GLY A 173 -11.76 1.03 1.62
C GLY A 173 -12.63 -0.21 1.78
N ASP A 174 -13.91 0.05 1.90
CA ASP A 174 -14.97 -0.93 1.99
C ASP A 174 -15.67 -1.06 0.64
N MET A 175 -16.19 -2.25 0.34
CA MET A 175 -17.00 -2.49 -0.83
C MET A 175 -18.34 -1.74 -0.71
N ASP A 176 -18.73 -1.04 -1.77
CA ASP A 176 -19.97 -0.27 -1.83
C ASP A 176 -20.75 -0.58 -3.13
N PRO A 177 -21.80 -1.42 -3.11
CA PRO A 177 -22.43 -1.99 -1.93
C PRO A 177 -21.62 -3.11 -1.27
N LEU A 178 -21.98 -3.45 -0.03
CA LEU A 178 -21.43 -4.61 0.66
C LEU A 178 -21.59 -5.89 -0.18
N PRO A 179 -20.61 -6.82 -0.18
CA PRO A 179 -20.65 -8.00 -1.03
C PRO A 179 -21.81 -8.93 -0.67
N ALA A 180 -22.48 -9.46 -1.70
CA ALA A 180 -23.45 -10.52 -1.52
C ALA A 180 -22.77 -11.84 -1.10
N THR A 181 -23.55 -12.75 -0.53
CA THR A 181 -23.04 -14.08 -0.16
C THR A 181 -22.50 -14.81 -1.39
N GLY A 182 -21.25 -15.26 -1.34
CA GLY A 182 -20.58 -15.95 -2.45
C GLY A 182 -20.09 -15.04 -3.57
N GLU A 183 -20.22 -13.72 -3.43
CA GLU A 183 -19.67 -12.77 -4.41
C GLU A 183 -18.15 -12.88 -4.51
N THR A 184 -17.63 -12.74 -5.74
CA THR A 184 -16.22 -12.94 -6.07
C THR A 184 -15.58 -11.68 -6.64
N TYR A 185 -14.26 -11.68 -6.80
CA TYR A 185 -13.52 -10.54 -7.36
C TYR A 185 -13.89 -10.20 -8.81
N ALA A 186 -14.40 -11.16 -9.58
CA ALA A 186 -14.64 -11.00 -11.02
C ALA A 186 -15.48 -9.77 -11.37
N GLY A 187 -15.03 -9.02 -12.39
CA GLY A 187 -15.68 -7.83 -12.92
C GLY A 187 -15.29 -6.55 -12.21
N SER A 188 -16.19 -5.57 -12.27
CA SER A 188 -16.02 -4.23 -11.70
C SER A 188 -16.73 -4.14 -10.35
N LYS A 189 -15.97 -3.92 -9.28
CA LYS A 189 -16.48 -3.68 -7.92
C LYS A 189 -16.16 -2.26 -7.49
N GLN A 190 -17.03 -1.61 -6.73
CA GLN A 190 -16.74 -0.27 -6.22
C GLN A 190 -16.22 -0.38 -4.80
N ILE A 191 -15.19 0.41 -4.50
CA ILE A 191 -14.65 0.57 -3.16
C ILE A 191 -14.73 2.04 -2.75
N GLY A 192 -15.12 2.30 -1.51
CA GLY A 192 -15.23 3.63 -0.91
C GLY A 192 -14.54 3.71 0.45
N ASP A 193 -14.15 4.92 0.86
CA ASP A 193 -13.44 5.19 2.12
C ASP A 193 -14.31 6.00 3.10
N GLY A 194 -15.64 5.99 2.90
CA GLY A 194 -16.59 6.78 3.67
C GLY A 194 -16.68 8.27 3.26
N SER A 195 -15.87 8.73 2.31
CA SER A 195 -15.93 10.11 1.79
C SER A 195 -17.13 10.37 0.85
N GLY A 196 -17.88 9.33 0.48
CA GLY A 196 -18.90 9.39 -0.57
C GLY A 196 -18.34 9.31 -2.00
N THR A 197 -17.02 9.21 -2.16
CA THR A 197 -16.36 8.93 -3.44
C THR A 197 -15.96 7.46 -3.53
N THR A 198 -16.15 6.84 -4.69
CA THR A 198 -15.74 5.46 -4.95
C THR A 198 -14.73 5.38 -6.10
N VAL A 199 -13.91 4.33 -6.08
CA VAL A 199 -13.09 3.92 -7.23
C VAL A 199 -13.44 2.48 -7.61
N THR A 200 -13.38 2.18 -8.90
CA THR A 200 -13.65 0.83 -9.39
C THR A 200 -12.42 -0.06 -9.21
N LEU A 201 -12.54 -1.12 -8.42
CA LEU A 201 -11.65 -2.27 -8.41
C LEU A 201 -12.01 -3.20 -9.58
N PHE A 202 -11.15 -3.31 -10.58
CA PHE A 202 -11.40 -4.15 -11.75
C PHE A 202 -10.61 -5.46 -11.68
N THR A 203 -11.32 -6.57 -11.88
CA THR A 203 -10.74 -7.91 -12.03
C THR A 203 -11.23 -8.56 -13.32
N ASP A 204 -10.31 -8.92 -14.21
CA ASP A 204 -10.61 -9.69 -15.41
C ASP A 204 -11.22 -11.05 -15.05
N ALA A 205 -12.18 -11.53 -15.85
CA ALA A 205 -12.82 -12.82 -15.62
C ALA A 205 -11.81 -14.00 -15.68
N ASN A 206 -10.70 -13.83 -16.41
CA ASN A 206 -9.63 -14.81 -16.53
C ASN A 206 -8.51 -14.62 -15.49
N ALA A 207 -8.62 -13.64 -14.60
CA ALA A 207 -7.64 -13.43 -13.54
C ALA A 207 -7.57 -14.68 -12.64
N SER A 208 -6.37 -15.06 -12.25
CA SER A 208 -6.10 -16.24 -11.40
C SER A 208 -6.84 -16.24 -10.05
N PHE A 209 -7.35 -15.08 -9.63
CA PHE A 209 -8.09 -14.88 -8.39
C PHE A 209 -9.54 -14.41 -8.60
N ALA A 210 -10.03 -14.38 -9.85
CA ALA A 210 -11.37 -13.89 -10.17
C ALA A 210 -12.47 -14.62 -9.40
N SER A 211 -12.30 -15.92 -9.13
CA SER A 211 -13.25 -16.77 -8.40
C SER A 211 -13.08 -16.74 -6.88
N ARG A 212 -12.08 -16.02 -6.33
CA ARG A 212 -11.91 -15.87 -4.88
C ARG A 212 -13.05 -15.02 -4.32
N ARG A 213 -13.50 -15.35 -3.10
CA ARG A 213 -14.52 -14.57 -2.38
C ARG A 213 -14.05 -13.14 -2.19
N LEU A 214 -14.94 -12.20 -2.47
CA LEU A 214 -14.68 -10.77 -2.31
C LEU A 214 -14.75 -10.39 -0.82
N PRO A 215 -13.72 -9.76 -0.24
CA PRO A 215 -13.79 -9.23 1.11
C PRO A 215 -14.68 -7.99 1.15
N ALA A 216 -15.30 -7.72 2.30
CA ALA A 216 -16.08 -6.49 2.47
C ALA A 216 -15.18 -5.26 2.66
N SER A 217 -13.97 -5.44 3.18
CA SER A 217 -13.01 -4.37 3.44
C SER A 217 -11.58 -4.88 3.24
N ALA A 218 -10.70 -4.07 2.66
CA ALA A 218 -9.26 -4.31 2.63
C ALA A 218 -8.48 -3.03 2.31
N SER A 219 -7.15 -3.11 2.44
CA SER A 219 -6.26 -2.21 1.72
C SER A 219 -5.88 -2.86 0.39
N PHE A 220 -6.34 -2.29 -0.71
CA PHE A 220 -6.12 -2.79 -2.07
C PHE A 220 -4.89 -2.11 -2.68
N ILE A 221 -3.90 -2.92 -3.02
CA ILE A 221 -2.71 -2.50 -3.77
C ILE A 221 -2.98 -2.74 -5.25
N GLY A 222 -2.66 -1.78 -6.10
CA GLY A 222 -2.88 -1.97 -7.53
C GLY A 222 -2.29 -0.86 -8.38
N VAL A 223 -2.43 -1.05 -9.68
CA VAL A 223 -2.02 -0.07 -10.69
C VAL A 223 -3.26 0.65 -11.20
N PRO A 224 -3.38 1.98 -11.00
CA PRO A 224 -4.45 2.77 -11.57
C PRO A 224 -4.31 2.85 -13.09
N THR A 225 -5.39 2.54 -13.80
CA THR A 225 -5.49 2.63 -15.25
C THR A 225 -6.93 3.00 -15.63
N ILE A 226 -7.24 3.07 -16.92
CA ILE A 226 -8.58 3.33 -17.42
C ILE A 226 -9.10 2.09 -18.15
N VAL A 227 -10.35 1.73 -17.87
CA VAL A 227 -11.11 0.71 -18.58
C VAL A 227 -12.45 1.33 -18.95
N ASP A 228 -12.84 1.24 -20.23
CA ASP A 228 -14.07 1.82 -20.77
C ASP A 228 -14.27 3.31 -20.39
N GLY A 229 -13.17 4.08 -20.44
CA GLY A 229 -13.17 5.51 -20.13
C GLY A 229 -13.30 5.87 -18.64
N LYS A 230 -13.27 4.88 -17.74
CA LYS A 230 -13.38 5.09 -16.29
C LYS A 230 -12.07 4.76 -15.57
N PRO A 231 -11.63 5.58 -14.60
CA PRO A 231 -10.55 5.22 -13.68
C PRO A 231 -10.87 3.92 -12.94
N VAL A 232 -9.94 2.98 -13.01
CA VAL A 232 -10.00 1.71 -12.28
C VAL A 232 -8.68 1.44 -11.57
N LEU A 233 -8.74 0.67 -10.49
CA LEU A 233 -7.59 0.07 -9.83
C LEU A 233 -7.54 -1.41 -10.23
N ARG A 234 -6.39 -1.87 -10.75
CA ARG A 234 -6.17 -3.29 -11.06
C ARG A 234 -5.14 -3.88 -10.11
N MET A 235 -5.56 -4.85 -9.29
CA MET A 235 -4.64 -5.62 -8.45
C MET A 235 -3.79 -6.56 -9.32
N ARG A 236 -2.57 -6.87 -8.87
CA ARG A 236 -1.65 -7.75 -9.58
C ARG A 236 -1.95 -9.22 -9.29
N ASN A 237 -2.43 -9.52 -8.09
CA ASN A 237 -2.84 -10.84 -7.62
C ASN A 237 -3.68 -10.68 -6.32
N VAL A 238 -4.15 -11.79 -5.74
CA VAL A 238 -4.97 -11.75 -4.51
C VAL A 238 -4.22 -11.22 -3.27
N ALA A 239 -2.90 -11.37 -3.21
CA ALA A 239 -2.10 -10.90 -2.07
C ALA A 239 -2.00 -9.37 -2.01
N ASP A 240 -2.41 -8.67 -3.07
CA ASP A 240 -2.54 -7.22 -3.06
C ASP A 240 -3.78 -6.72 -2.28
N ALA A 241 -4.69 -7.61 -1.86
CA ALA A 241 -5.72 -7.27 -0.88
C ALA A 241 -5.20 -7.56 0.54
N VAL A 242 -4.56 -6.58 1.16
CA VAL A 242 -3.98 -6.73 2.50
C VAL A 242 -4.99 -6.33 3.59
N ASN A 243 -4.89 -6.95 4.77
CA ASN A 243 -5.82 -6.74 5.88
C ASN A 243 -7.30 -6.97 5.51
N ALA A 244 -7.55 -7.89 4.57
CA ALA A 244 -8.87 -8.24 4.11
C ALA A 244 -9.76 -8.75 5.25
N SER A 245 -11.03 -8.34 5.26
CA SER A 245 -12.01 -8.79 6.22
C SER A 245 -13.43 -8.83 5.65
N GLY A 246 -14.32 -9.58 6.29
CA GLY A 246 -15.75 -9.40 6.12
C GLY A 246 -16.25 -8.11 6.77
N PRO A 247 -17.57 -7.88 6.76
CA PRO A 247 -18.16 -6.67 7.32
C PRO A 247 -17.98 -6.64 8.84
N ILE A 248 -17.85 -5.44 9.41
CA ILE A 248 -17.87 -5.28 10.86
C ILE A 248 -19.18 -5.80 11.44
N TYR A 249 -19.15 -6.41 12.64
CA TYR A 249 -20.38 -6.80 13.33
C TYR A 249 -21.21 -5.56 13.70
N ALA A 250 -22.53 -5.65 13.56
CA ALA A 250 -23.43 -4.58 13.98
C ALA A 250 -23.24 -4.27 15.47
N GLY A 251 -23.14 -2.98 15.81
CA GLY A 251 -22.89 -2.51 17.18
C GLY A 251 -21.41 -2.48 17.58
N PHE A 252 -20.49 -3.02 16.78
CA PHE A 252 -19.05 -2.84 16.98
C PHE A 252 -18.54 -1.57 16.28
N PRO A 253 -17.42 -0.98 16.74
CA PRO A 253 -16.58 -1.38 17.87
C PRO A 253 -17.28 -1.29 19.24
N GLU A 254 -16.85 -2.12 20.20
CA GLU A 254 -17.05 -1.82 21.61
C GLU A 254 -16.11 -0.67 21.99
N THR A 255 -16.68 0.52 22.19
CA THR A 255 -15.96 1.74 22.56
C THR A 255 -15.81 1.90 24.08
N PHE A 256 -16.35 0.97 24.86
CA PHE A 256 -16.33 0.99 26.32
C PHE A 256 -16.99 2.21 26.97
N GLU A 257 -17.80 2.99 26.25
CA GLU A 257 -18.46 4.22 26.73
C GLU A 257 -19.71 3.96 27.59
N GLN A 258 -20.14 2.70 27.67
CA GLN A 258 -21.27 2.25 28.47
C GLN A 258 -20.90 0.93 29.16
N PRO A 259 -21.19 0.75 30.46
CA PRO A 259 -21.69 1.76 31.40
C PRO A 259 -20.61 2.83 31.70
N TYR A 260 -20.98 3.93 32.33
CA TYR A 260 -20.01 4.97 32.68
C TYR A 260 -18.99 4.47 33.74
N TRP A 261 -17.79 5.04 33.75
CA TRP A 261 -16.62 4.52 34.45
C TRP A 261 -16.84 4.23 35.95
N GLU A 262 -17.76 4.93 36.62
CA GLU A 262 -18.06 4.68 38.03
C GLU A 262 -18.57 3.27 38.32
N ASP A 263 -19.17 2.63 37.31
CA ASP A 263 -19.76 1.31 37.46
C ASP A 263 -18.70 0.20 37.64
N LYS A 264 -17.47 0.42 37.17
CA LYS A 264 -16.36 -0.54 37.31
C LYS A 264 -15.06 0.13 37.78
N LYS A 265 -15.05 0.63 39.02
CA LYS A 265 -13.92 1.34 39.66
C LYS A 265 -12.88 0.52 40.39
N SER A 266 -13.17 -0.76 40.68
CA SER A 266 -12.24 -1.64 41.38
C SER A 266 -11.75 -2.75 40.45
N TYR A 267 -10.44 -3.00 40.44
CA TYR A 267 -9.83 -3.96 39.52
C TYR A 267 -10.41 -5.36 39.66
N ASN A 268 -10.66 -5.83 40.88
CA ASN A 268 -11.33 -7.10 41.14
C ASN A 268 -12.42 -6.90 42.19
N MET A 269 -13.60 -7.46 41.94
CA MET A 269 -14.78 -7.41 42.81
C MET A 269 -15.45 -8.79 42.87
N ALA A 270 -16.44 -8.95 43.76
CA ALA A 270 -17.25 -10.16 43.82
C ALA A 270 -17.96 -10.45 42.48
N ASP A 271 -18.41 -9.39 41.79
CA ASP A 271 -18.95 -9.45 40.43
C ASP A 271 -18.19 -8.49 39.51
N ASN A 272 -17.53 -9.07 38.51
CA ASN A 272 -16.77 -8.34 37.50
C ASN A 272 -17.49 -8.22 36.15
N ASN A 273 -18.72 -8.73 36.03
CA ASN A 273 -19.47 -8.70 34.78
C ASN A 273 -20.15 -7.35 34.57
N ARG A 274 -20.10 -6.83 33.35
CA ARG A 274 -20.68 -5.54 32.95
C ARG A 274 -21.38 -5.66 31.62
N ASN A 275 -22.56 -5.07 31.52
CA ASN A 275 -23.28 -4.93 30.25
C ASN A 275 -22.73 -3.71 29.52
N LEU A 276 -21.80 -3.96 28.61
CA LEU A 276 -21.27 -2.94 27.71
C LEU A 276 -22.18 -2.76 26.49
N ALA A 277 -21.85 -1.84 25.59
CA ALA A 277 -22.66 -1.52 24.42
C ALA A 277 -22.86 -2.73 23.49
N THR A 278 -21.84 -3.58 23.35
CA THR A 278 -21.86 -4.78 22.49
C THR A 278 -22.43 -6.03 23.16
N GLY A 279 -22.57 -6.03 24.50
CA GLY A 279 -23.07 -7.18 25.25
C GLY A 279 -22.49 -7.30 26.65
N ASN A 280 -22.61 -8.49 27.26
CA ASN A 280 -22.07 -8.73 28.59
C ASN A 280 -20.59 -9.13 28.53
N TRP A 281 -19.75 -8.48 29.33
CA TRP A 281 -18.32 -8.71 29.42
C TRP A 281 -17.85 -8.91 30.86
N THR A 282 -16.84 -9.74 31.07
CA THR A 282 -16.12 -9.85 32.35
C THR A 282 -14.88 -8.97 32.34
N LEU A 283 -14.79 -8.06 33.31
CA LEU A 283 -13.65 -7.16 33.54
C LEU A 283 -12.88 -7.59 34.80
N TYR A 284 -12.06 -8.62 34.68
CA TYR A 284 -11.29 -9.20 35.79
C TYR A 284 -9.88 -8.60 35.88
N GLN A 285 -9.54 -8.04 37.05
CA GLN A 285 -8.31 -7.25 37.25
C GLN A 285 -8.19 -6.06 36.27
N SER A 286 -9.33 -5.47 35.91
CA SER A 286 -9.45 -4.32 35.02
C SER A 286 -10.57 -3.38 35.48
N ILE A 287 -10.48 -2.11 35.12
CA ILE A 287 -11.45 -1.06 35.45
C ILE A 287 -11.84 -0.25 34.21
N LEU A 288 -12.96 0.45 34.29
CA LEU A 288 -13.26 1.55 33.37
C LEU A 288 -12.76 2.86 33.98
N GLU A 289 -12.12 3.70 33.17
CA GLU A 289 -11.51 4.94 33.64
C GLU A 289 -11.34 5.99 32.54
N GLN A 290 -11.24 7.24 32.95
CA GLN A 290 -11.26 8.42 32.06
C GLN A 290 -10.17 9.45 32.41
N THR A 291 -9.04 9.01 32.96
CA THR A 291 -7.96 9.93 33.32
C THR A 291 -7.26 10.45 32.06
N ALA A 292 -7.71 11.62 31.60
CA ALA A 292 -7.23 12.29 30.41
C ALA A 292 -5.70 12.40 30.36
N GLY A 293 -5.13 12.05 29.19
CA GLY A 293 -3.70 12.04 28.99
C GLY A 293 -2.96 10.97 29.80
N ARG A 294 -3.63 10.00 30.43
CA ARG A 294 -2.97 8.85 31.08
C ARG A 294 -3.49 7.53 30.56
N ASP A 295 -4.81 7.41 30.46
CA ASP A 295 -5.47 6.27 29.83
C ASP A 295 -5.36 6.28 28.32
N VAL A 296 -5.54 5.10 27.74
CA VAL A 296 -5.60 4.87 26.29
C VAL A 296 -7.03 5.19 25.85
N ILE A 297 -7.36 6.47 25.72
CA ILE A 297 -8.68 6.91 25.24
C ILE A 297 -8.49 7.38 23.81
N VAL A 298 -8.91 6.58 22.84
CA VAL A 298 -8.78 6.86 21.40
C VAL A 298 -10.09 7.35 20.81
N SER A 299 -11.22 6.94 21.39
CA SER A 299 -12.55 7.44 21.08
C SER A 299 -13.29 7.76 22.38
N GLY A 300 -14.35 8.55 22.31
CA GLY A 300 -15.18 8.83 23.48
C GLY A 300 -14.46 9.54 24.64
N LYS A 301 -14.70 9.08 25.87
CA LYS A 301 -14.25 9.71 27.13
C LYS A 301 -13.58 8.73 28.08
N GLN A 302 -13.77 7.42 27.93
CA GLN A 302 -13.26 6.43 28.86
C GLN A 302 -12.73 5.19 28.14
N ALA A 303 -11.94 4.39 28.85
CA ALA A 303 -11.33 3.19 28.31
C ALA A 303 -11.16 2.13 29.40
N VAL A 304 -10.76 0.92 29.01
CA VAL A 304 -10.43 -0.15 29.94
C VAL A 304 -8.98 0.00 30.41
N ARG A 305 -8.75 -0.08 31.71
CA ARG A 305 -7.41 -0.10 32.33
C ARG A 305 -7.21 -1.37 33.15
N PHE A 306 -6.26 -2.20 32.76
CA PHE A 306 -5.83 -3.38 33.51
C PHE A 306 -4.89 -3.03 34.65
N GLN A 307 -4.87 -3.87 35.69
CA GLN A 307 -4.03 -3.70 36.87
C GLN A 307 -2.55 -3.96 36.57
N ARG A 308 -1.65 -3.27 37.29
CA ARG A 308 -0.21 -3.57 37.36
C ARG A 308 0.11 -4.64 38.40
N ASN A 309 1.27 -5.26 38.28
CA ASN A 309 1.81 -6.25 39.23
C ASN A 309 0.85 -7.41 39.48
N ILE A 310 0.16 -7.86 38.42
CA ILE A 310 -0.74 -9.01 38.49
C ILE A 310 0.08 -10.29 38.68
N LYS A 311 -0.41 -11.18 39.54
CA LYS A 311 0.20 -12.50 39.80
C LYS A 311 -0.43 -13.62 38.97
N ASP A 312 -1.65 -13.38 38.53
CA ASP A 312 -2.45 -14.24 37.67
C ASP A 312 -2.89 -13.44 36.45
N SER A 313 -3.33 -14.13 35.39
CA SER A 313 -3.91 -13.48 34.20
C SER A 313 -5.04 -12.52 34.54
N ALA A 314 -5.05 -11.38 33.86
CA ALA A 314 -6.14 -10.39 33.93
C ALA A 314 -6.93 -10.40 32.62
N LEU A 315 -8.25 -10.33 32.69
CA LEU A 315 -9.14 -10.63 31.57
C LEU A 315 -10.09 -9.49 31.25
N LEU A 316 -10.24 -9.21 29.97
CA LEU A 316 -11.41 -8.54 29.39
C LEU A 316 -12.07 -9.54 28.44
N GLN A 317 -13.20 -10.13 28.84
CA GLN A 317 -13.75 -11.32 28.19
C GLN A 317 -15.20 -11.10 27.77
N MET A 318 -15.55 -11.52 26.57
CA MET A 318 -16.95 -11.60 26.11
C MET A 318 -17.67 -12.78 26.77
N ASN A 319 -18.91 -12.56 27.19
CA ASN A 319 -19.80 -13.61 27.72
C ASN A 319 -20.89 -14.04 26.72
N PHE A 320 -20.73 -13.67 25.45
CA PHE A 320 -21.64 -13.99 24.35
C PHE A 320 -20.85 -14.39 23.10
N ASP A 321 -21.49 -15.16 22.21
CA ASP A 321 -20.90 -15.58 20.93
C ASP A 321 -21.35 -14.67 19.80
N LEU A 322 -20.44 -14.40 18.87
CA LEU A 322 -20.70 -13.84 17.57
C LEU A 322 -21.03 -14.96 16.59
N PRO A 323 -22.17 -14.93 15.87
CA PRO A 323 -22.71 -16.11 15.19
C PRO A 323 -21.97 -16.51 13.90
N ASN A 324 -21.38 -15.56 13.18
CA ASN A 324 -20.88 -15.73 11.81
C ASN A 324 -19.34 -15.88 11.75
N GLY A 325 -18.70 -16.31 12.84
CA GLY A 325 -17.24 -16.40 12.88
C GLY A 325 -16.56 -15.04 12.87
N ALA A 326 -15.26 -15.04 12.57
CA ALA A 326 -14.49 -13.81 12.46
C ALA A 326 -13.34 -13.93 11.46
N SER A 327 -13.10 -12.86 10.70
CA SER A 327 -11.95 -12.75 9.80
C SER A 327 -10.88 -11.77 10.31
N LYS A 328 -11.28 -10.82 11.15
CA LYS A 328 -10.39 -9.77 11.66
C LYS A 328 -10.85 -9.28 13.04
N VAL A 329 -9.88 -8.96 13.89
CA VAL A 329 -10.09 -8.22 15.14
C VAL A 329 -9.11 -7.05 15.18
N THR A 330 -9.59 -5.87 15.54
CA THR A 330 -8.75 -4.69 15.80
C THR A 330 -8.95 -4.21 17.23
N VAL A 331 -7.85 -3.84 17.89
CA VAL A 331 -7.87 -3.39 19.29
C VAL A 331 -6.91 -2.22 19.45
N TRP A 332 -7.38 -1.11 20.01
CA TRP A 332 -6.48 -0.05 20.45
C TRP A 332 -5.91 -0.36 21.83
N TYR A 333 -4.61 -0.19 21.99
CA TYR A 333 -3.91 -0.52 23.21
C TYR A 333 -2.70 0.39 23.46
N GLY A 334 -2.24 0.40 24.70
CA GLY A 334 -1.05 1.13 25.11
C GLY A 334 -0.80 0.98 26.60
N ARG A 335 0.28 1.56 27.11
CA ARG A 335 0.55 1.59 28.55
C ARG A 335 -0.11 2.79 29.22
N TYR A 336 -0.45 2.65 30.49
CA TYR A 336 -0.89 3.77 31.30
C TYR A 336 0.27 4.73 31.60
N TYR A 337 0.15 5.99 31.19
CA TYR A 337 1.12 7.05 31.52
C TYR A 337 2.59 6.63 31.34
N THR A 338 3.35 6.62 32.45
CA THR A 338 4.77 6.28 32.49
C THR A 338 5.02 4.88 33.07
N ASP A 339 3.98 4.05 33.24
CA ASP A 339 4.14 2.68 33.71
C ASP A 339 4.99 1.87 32.69
N ASP A 340 5.58 0.77 33.16
CA ASP A 340 6.26 -0.18 32.31
C ASP A 340 5.30 -0.79 31.27
N PRO A 341 5.79 -1.19 30.08
CA PRO A 341 4.97 -1.89 29.10
C PRO A 341 4.42 -3.19 29.69
N SER A 342 3.30 -3.64 29.16
CA SER A 342 2.66 -4.92 29.49
C SER A 342 2.64 -5.84 28.29
N LYS A 343 2.56 -7.15 28.56
CA LYS A 343 2.28 -8.15 27.53
C LYS A 343 0.84 -8.62 27.60
N TRP A 344 0.24 -8.88 26.45
CA TRP A 344 -1.12 -9.42 26.37
C TRP A 344 -1.31 -10.27 25.12
N ALA A 345 -2.32 -11.14 25.17
CA ALA A 345 -2.71 -12.02 24.08
C ALA A 345 -4.18 -11.82 23.74
N LEU A 346 -4.52 -11.87 22.45
CA LEU A 346 -5.89 -12.07 22.00
C LEU A 346 -6.17 -13.57 21.99
N GLU A 347 -7.29 -13.97 22.57
CA GLU A 347 -7.72 -15.37 22.62
C GLU A 347 -9.18 -15.49 22.18
N TYR A 348 -9.54 -16.65 21.63
CA TYR A 348 -10.90 -16.98 21.24
C TYR A 348 -11.37 -18.32 21.79
N SER A 349 -12.69 -18.49 21.82
CA SER A 349 -13.39 -19.71 22.22
C SER A 349 -14.50 -20.03 21.20
N GLN A 350 -14.69 -21.32 20.92
CA GLN A 350 -15.81 -21.85 20.12
C GLN A 350 -16.65 -22.87 20.90
N ASP A 351 -16.40 -23.02 22.20
CA ASP A 351 -17.11 -23.93 23.12
C ASP A 351 -17.72 -23.15 24.30
N GLN A 352 -18.22 -21.95 24.00
CA GLN A 352 -18.92 -21.08 24.94
C GLN A 352 -18.09 -20.65 26.18
N GLY A 353 -16.77 -20.65 26.05
CA GLY A 353 -15.82 -20.16 27.05
C GLY A 353 -15.17 -21.27 27.89
N ALA A 354 -15.40 -22.54 27.56
CA ALA A 354 -14.79 -23.66 28.27
C ALA A 354 -13.29 -23.79 27.97
N THR A 355 -12.86 -23.57 26.73
CA THR A 355 -11.45 -23.53 26.34
C THR A 355 -11.12 -22.30 25.50
N TRP A 356 -9.87 -21.84 25.61
CA TRP A 356 -9.40 -20.62 24.95
C TRP A 356 -8.12 -20.90 24.17
N LYS A 357 -8.07 -20.37 22.95
CA LYS A 357 -6.93 -20.51 22.03
C LYS A 357 -6.39 -19.12 21.69
N GLN A 358 -5.08 -18.97 21.72
CA GLN A 358 -4.42 -17.72 21.34
C GLN A 358 -4.49 -17.48 19.82
N ILE A 359 -4.61 -16.21 19.43
CA ILE A 359 -4.53 -15.73 18.05
C ILE A 359 -3.25 -14.93 17.88
N GLY A 360 -2.43 -15.32 16.90
CA GLY A 360 -1.18 -14.64 16.60
C GLY A 360 -0.17 -14.69 17.75
N ASP A 361 0.81 -13.80 17.69
CA ASP A 361 1.85 -13.67 18.69
C ASP A 361 1.39 -12.84 19.90
N VAL A 362 2.08 -13.01 21.02
CA VAL A 362 1.91 -12.16 22.20
C VAL A 362 2.30 -10.73 21.83
N VAL A 363 1.45 -9.77 22.17
CA VAL A 363 1.73 -8.34 21.98
C VAL A 363 2.63 -7.86 23.10
N THR A 364 3.80 -7.31 22.76
CA THR A 364 4.85 -6.93 23.73
C THR A 364 5.23 -5.46 23.69
N ASP A 365 4.68 -4.68 22.76
CA ASP A 365 5.11 -3.33 22.42
C ASP A 365 4.09 -2.26 22.81
N ALA A 366 3.40 -2.48 23.94
CA ALA A 366 2.48 -1.51 24.56
C ALA A 366 3.24 -0.24 25.00
N THR A 367 3.36 0.71 24.09
CA THR A 367 4.06 1.99 24.29
C THR A 367 3.14 3.07 24.85
N ARG A 368 3.72 4.24 25.11
CA ARG A 368 2.96 5.44 25.49
C ARG A 368 2.07 5.90 24.35
N ASP A 369 2.63 5.98 23.15
CA ASP A 369 1.85 6.22 21.95
C ASP A 369 0.97 4.99 21.73
N HIS A 370 -0.34 5.20 21.79
CA HIS A 370 -1.33 4.16 21.62
C HIS A 370 -1.22 3.59 20.21
N LYS A 371 -1.42 2.29 20.08
CA LYS A 371 -1.31 1.56 18.82
C LYS A 371 -2.58 0.76 18.59
N MET A 372 -2.86 0.46 17.34
CA MET A 372 -3.90 -0.49 16.97
C MET A 372 -3.25 -1.83 16.61
N ALA A 373 -3.59 -2.88 17.35
CA ALA A 373 -3.27 -4.25 16.98
C ALA A 373 -4.30 -4.73 15.95
N THR A 374 -3.84 -5.41 14.91
CA THR A 374 -4.71 -6.06 13.91
C THR A 374 -4.40 -7.54 13.89
N PHE A 375 -5.40 -8.36 14.17
CA PHE A 375 -5.33 -9.81 14.09
C PHE A 375 -6.16 -10.26 12.90
N LEU A 376 -5.55 -10.98 11.97
CA LEU A 376 -6.23 -11.64 10.87
C LEU A 376 -6.44 -13.10 11.21
N MET A 377 -7.62 -13.63 10.89
CA MET A 377 -7.99 -15.02 11.16
C MET A 377 -9.01 -15.51 10.12
N ASP A 378 -9.34 -16.79 10.16
CA ASP A 378 -10.38 -17.40 9.32
C ASP A 378 -11.17 -18.38 10.20
N ILE A 379 -11.92 -17.83 11.16
CA ILE A 379 -12.70 -18.61 12.11
C ILE A 379 -14.13 -18.71 11.58
N SER A 380 -14.59 -19.93 11.36
CA SER A 380 -15.96 -20.22 10.94
C SER A 380 -16.85 -20.60 12.13
N GLY A 381 -18.14 -20.25 12.06
CA GLY A 381 -19.14 -20.56 13.08
C GLY A 381 -19.02 -19.71 14.36
N PRO A 382 -19.87 -19.94 15.37
CA PRO A 382 -19.93 -19.11 16.56
C PRO A 382 -18.57 -18.97 17.27
N VAL A 383 -18.21 -17.74 17.65
CA VAL A 383 -16.94 -17.43 18.31
C VAL A 383 -17.08 -16.28 19.30
N ARG A 384 -16.34 -16.34 20.41
CA ARG A 384 -16.18 -15.23 21.35
C ARG A 384 -14.72 -14.96 21.66
N PHE A 385 -14.39 -13.75 22.10
CA PHE A 385 -13.02 -13.30 22.31
C PHE A 385 -12.77 -12.87 23.75
N ARG A 386 -11.49 -12.87 24.13
CA ARG A 386 -10.98 -12.19 25.31
C ARG A 386 -9.60 -11.62 25.07
N ILE A 387 -9.29 -10.57 25.80
CA ILE A 387 -7.93 -10.06 25.98
C ILE A 387 -7.41 -10.62 27.29
N ASN A 388 -6.27 -11.30 27.24
CA ASN A 388 -5.56 -11.85 28.38
C ASN A 388 -4.26 -11.07 28.60
N LYS A 389 -4.23 -10.19 29.61
CA LYS A 389 -2.99 -9.57 30.06
C LYS A 389 -2.19 -10.60 30.86
N LEU A 390 -0.96 -10.83 30.44
CA LEU A 390 -0.09 -11.87 30.99
C LEU A 390 0.59 -11.38 32.29
N SER A 391 0.72 -12.28 33.26
CA SER A 391 1.48 -12.03 34.49
C SER A 391 2.98 -12.18 34.21
N GLU A 392 3.72 -11.07 34.30
CA GLU A 392 5.15 -11.01 34.04
C GLU A 392 5.88 -10.38 35.24
N THR A 393 7.16 -10.67 35.43
CA THR A 393 7.92 -10.13 36.58
C THR A 393 8.48 -8.73 36.33
N GLN A 394 8.79 -8.38 35.07
CA GLN A 394 9.48 -7.12 34.71
C GLN A 394 8.66 -6.21 33.79
N THR A 395 7.70 -6.75 33.03
CA THR A 395 6.83 -5.99 32.09
C THR A 395 5.37 -6.12 32.50
N ASN A 396 5.05 -5.53 33.66
CA ASN A 396 3.76 -5.72 34.34
C ASN A 396 3.16 -4.41 34.83
N GLY A 397 3.30 -3.33 34.04
CA GLY A 397 2.59 -2.08 34.26
C GLY A 397 1.07 -2.22 34.04
N ARG A 398 0.36 -1.09 34.06
CA ARG A 398 -1.05 -1.05 33.65
C ARG A 398 -1.16 -0.98 32.13
N LEU A 399 -1.97 -1.86 31.56
CA LEU A 399 -2.34 -1.88 30.15
C LEU A 399 -3.65 -1.12 29.97
N GLY A 400 -3.72 -0.22 29.01
CA GLY A 400 -4.98 0.35 28.54
C GLY A 400 -5.44 -0.32 27.26
N ILE A 401 -6.76 -0.52 27.14
CA ILE A 401 -7.46 -1.04 25.97
C ILE A 401 -8.63 -0.11 25.67
N ASP A 402 -8.83 0.17 24.40
CA ASP A 402 -9.98 0.90 23.89
C ASP A 402 -10.36 0.39 22.49
N ASP A 403 -11.54 0.76 22.00
CA ASP A 403 -12.08 0.42 20.67
C ASP A 403 -11.76 -1.02 20.21
N PHE A 404 -12.56 -1.99 20.66
CA PHE A 404 -12.45 -3.39 20.26
C PHE A 404 -13.45 -3.69 19.14
N ALA A 405 -12.97 -3.96 17.92
CA ALA A 405 -13.81 -4.28 16.75
C ALA A 405 -13.59 -5.71 16.25
N VAL A 406 -14.68 -6.38 15.88
CA VAL A 406 -14.68 -7.71 15.27
C VAL A 406 -15.38 -7.66 13.91
N TYR A 407 -14.79 -8.34 12.93
CA TYR A 407 -15.28 -8.42 11.56
C TYR A 407 -15.68 -9.85 11.23
N GLN A 408 -16.82 -10.02 10.58
CA GLN A 408 -17.43 -11.30 10.20
C GLN A 408 -16.56 -12.08 9.21
N ASN A 409 -16.71 -13.41 9.18
CA ASN A 409 -16.00 -14.27 8.22
C ASN A 409 -16.67 -14.42 6.85
#